data_AF-A0A140NNJ7-F1
#
_entry.id   AF-A0A140NNJ7-F1
#
_cell.length_a   1.000
_cell.length_b   1.000
_cell.length_c   1.000
_cell.angle_alpha   90.00
_cell.angle_beta   90.00
_cell.angle_gamma   90.00
#
_symmetry.space_group_name_H-M   'P 1'
#
loop_
_entity.id
_entity.type
_entity.pdbx_description
1 polymer ?
#
loop_
_entity_poly.entity_id
_entity_poly.type
_entity_poly.pdbx_seq_one_letter_code
_entity_poly.pdbx_strand_id
1 'polypeptide(L)'
;MSYENKSVPNEIKRWNWGAFIFNIYWGIGNKSYLPLLTLIPLLNIVWIFVCGIKGNEWAWKNGDYDSVETFMKVQETWNRAGLFCFIISIVVTFIMFFFLSSIIAIFGAASMQGHY
;
A
#
# COMPACT_ATOMS: atom_id res chain seq x y z
N MET A 1 -7.30 12.40 -23.91
CA MET A 1 -7.51 12.53 -22.45
C MET A 1 -7.86 13.97 -22.20
N SER A 2 -9.17 14.29 -22.15
CA SER A 2 -9.60 15.64 -21.78
C SER A 2 -9.19 15.85 -20.32
N TYR A 3 -8.33 16.83 -20.07
CA TYR A 3 -8.07 17.31 -18.72
C TYR A 3 -9.28 18.16 -18.29
N GLU A 4 -10.46 17.53 -18.17
CA GLU A 4 -11.53 18.17 -17.44
C GLU A 4 -11.01 18.41 -16.03
N ASN A 5 -11.08 19.67 -15.60
CA ASN A 5 -10.89 20.08 -14.21
C ASN A 5 -12.07 19.55 -13.39
N LYS A 6 -12.22 18.21 -13.32
CA LYS A 6 -13.17 17.56 -12.43
C LYS A 6 -12.80 18.03 -11.03
N SER A 7 -13.68 18.82 -10.44
CA SER A 7 -13.48 19.32 -9.08
C SER A 7 -13.24 18.12 -8.18
N VAL A 8 -12.24 18.23 -7.30
CA VAL A 8 -11.85 17.18 -6.37
C VAL A 8 -12.49 17.54 -5.03
N PRO A 9 -13.55 16.83 -4.61
CA PRO A 9 -14.20 17.07 -3.33
C PRO A 9 -13.21 16.88 -2.18
N ASN A 10 -13.36 17.64 -1.10
CA ASN A 10 -12.41 17.54 0.02
C ASN A 10 -12.58 16.23 0.80
N GLU A 11 -13.79 15.66 0.78
CA GLU A 11 -14.18 14.43 1.47
C GLU A 11 -13.39 13.22 0.97
N ILE A 12 -12.94 13.22 -0.29
CA ILE A 12 -12.18 12.11 -0.88
C ILE A 12 -10.68 12.20 -0.59
N LYS A 13 -10.18 13.34 -0.12
CA LYS A 13 -8.76 13.60 0.19
C LYS A 13 -8.36 12.99 1.54
N ARG A 14 -8.54 11.68 1.67
CA ARG A 14 -8.16 10.87 2.83
C ARG A 14 -7.15 9.80 2.43
N TRP A 15 -6.39 9.32 3.42
CA TRP A 15 -5.48 8.19 3.24
C TRP A 15 -6.22 6.96 2.70
N ASN A 16 -5.59 6.26 1.75
CA ASN A 16 -6.09 5.01 1.19
C ASN A 16 -5.07 3.88 1.38
N TRP A 17 -5.36 3.00 2.33
CA TRP A 17 -4.55 1.81 2.61
C TRP A 17 -4.47 0.85 1.43
N GLY A 18 -5.51 0.77 0.60
CA GLY A 18 -5.52 -0.05 -0.61
C GLY A 18 -4.54 0.47 -1.66
N ALA A 19 -4.52 1.79 -1.90
CA ALA A 19 -3.57 2.41 -2.80
C ALA A 19 -2.12 2.30 -2.29
N PHE A 20 -1.92 2.34 -0.97
CA PHE A 20 -0.62 2.15 -0.33
C PHE A 20 -0.11 0.71 -0.48
N ILE A 21 -0.88 -0.28 -0.01
CA ILE A 21 -0.48 -1.70 0.02
C ILE A 21 -0.55 -2.36 -1.36
N PHE A 22 -1.64 -2.14 -2.10
CA PHE A 22 -1.91 -2.79 -3.37
C PHE A 22 -1.64 -1.87 -4.56
N ASN A 23 -0.73 -0.89 -4.43
CA ASN A 23 -0.45 0.16 -5.42
C ASN A 23 -0.71 -0.21 -6.89
N ILE A 24 -0.05 -1.25 -7.43
CA ILE A 24 -0.25 -1.69 -8.83
C ILE A 24 -1.68 -2.21 -9.08
N TYR A 25 -2.17 -3.17 -8.29
CA TYR A 25 -3.51 -3.77 -8.48
C TYR A 25 -4.64 -2.77 -8.25
N TRP A 26 -4.50 -1.96 -7.21
CA TRP A 26 -5.40 -0.85 -6.91
C TRP A 26 -5.39 0.15 -8.07
N GLY A 27 -4.22 0.48 -8.63
CA GLY A 27 -4.10 1.37 -9.78
C GLY A 27 -4.85 0.86 -11.00
N ILE A 28 -4.62 -0.40 -11.38
CA ILE A 28 -5.33 -1.06 -12.50
C ILE A 28 -6.84 -1.05 -12.26
N GLY A 29 -7.31 -1.46 -11.07
CA GLY A 29 -8.73 -1.50 -10.73
C GLY A 29 -9.43 -0.14 -10.72
N ASN A 30 -8.67 0.94 -10.52
CA ASN A 30 -9.18 2.32 -10.46
C ASN A 30 -8.80 3.15 -11.71
N LYS A 31 -8.35 2.50 -12.79
CA LYS A 31 -7.89 3.15 -14.03
C LYS A 31 -6.86 4.26 -13.77
N SER A 32 -6.03 4.11 -12.74
CA SER A 32 -4.99 5.05 -12.32
C SER A 32 -3.62 4.38 -12.48
N TYR A 33 -2.80 4.89 -13.39
CA TYR A 33 -1.54 4.25 -13.77
C TYR A 33 -0.29 4.88 -13.14
N LEU A 34 -0.43 6.02 -12.43
CA LEU A 34 0.66 6.59 -11.63
C LEU A 34 1.22 5.63 -10.57
N PRO A 35 0.42 4.74 -9.94
CA PRO A 35 0.96 3.69 -9.07
C PRO A 35 1.97 2.74 -9.72
N LEU A 36 2.02 2.61 -11.05
CA LEU A 36 3.04 1.76 -11.71
C LEU A 36 4.48 2.25 -11.49
N LEU A 37 4.67 3.52 -11.10
CA LEU A 37 5.99 4.05 -10.76
C LEU A 37 6.59 3.39 -9.50
N THR A 38 5.81 2.61 -8.72
CA THR A 38 6.37 1.76 -7.64
C THR A 38 7.27 0.64 -8.17
N LEU A 39 7.29 0.37 -9.48
CA LEU A 39 8.24 -0.56 -10.11
C LEU A 39 9.65 0.01 -10.24
N ILE A 40 9.82 1.33 -10.10
CA ILE A 40 11.13 1.98 -10.15
C ILE A 40 11.82 1.82 -8.78
N PRO A 41 12.99 1.15 -8.70
CA PRO A 41 13.72 0.98 -7.45
C PRO A 41 14.05 2.33 -6.80
N LEU A 42 14.10 2.36 -5.45
CA LEU A 42 14.35 3.53 -4.61
C LEU A 42 13.24 4.60 -4.65
N LEU A 43 12.69 4.92 -5.81
CA LEU A 43 11.51 5.79 -5.94
C LEU A 43 10.33 5.18 -5.18
N ASN A 44 10.17 3.86 -5.26
CA ASN A 44 9.09 3.14 -4.60
C ASN A 44 9.00 3.39 -3.10
N ILE A 45 10.10 3.64 -2.40
CA ILE A 45 10.16 3.90 -0.95
C ILE A 45 9.29 5.12 -0.60
N VAL A 46 9.34 6.16 -1.44
CA VAL A 46 8.55 7.39 -1.25
C VAL A 46 7.20 7.27 -1.97
N TRP A 47 7.20 6.68 -3.17
CA TRP A 47 6.04 6.68 -4.04
C TRP A 47 4.84 5.92 -3.48
N ILE A 48 5.06 4.86 -2.68
CA ILE A 48 3.95 4.16 -2.00
C ILE A 48 3.15 5.10 -1.09
N PHE A 49 3.81 6.06 -0.41
CA PHE A 49 3.12 7.05 0.42
C PHE A 49 2.35 8.05 -0.42
N VAL A 50 2.91 8.45 -1.58
CA VAL A 50 2.21 9.29 -2.55
C VAL A 50 0.96 8.58 -3.05
N CYS A 51 1.02 7.28 -3.33
CA CYS A 51 -0.17 6.47 -3.66
C CYS A 51 -1.20 6.50 -2.53
N GLY A 52 -0.78 6.33 -1.27
CA GLY A 52 -1.68 6.38 -0.13
C GLY A 52 -2.37 7.74 0.07
N ILE A 53 -1.68 8.86 -0.19
CA ILE A 53 -2.21 10.23 -0.03
C ILE A 53 -3.05 10.64 -1.23
N LYS A 54 -2.55 10.45 -2.45
CA LYS A 54 -3.14 10.99 -3.69
C LYS A 54 -3.97 9.98 -4.48
N GLY A 55 -3.95 8.70 -4.10
CA GLY A 55 -4.66 7.64 -4.81
C GLY A 55 -6.12 8.01 -5.07
N ASN A 56 -6.87 8.38 -4.04
CA ASN A 56 -8.28 8.74 -4.19
C ASN A 56 -8.52 9.87 -5.20
N GLU A 57 -7.64 10.88 -5.23
CA GLU A 57 -7.74 11.97 -6.20
C GLU A 57 -7.56 11.46 -7.64
N TRP A 58 -6.60 10.56 -7.86
CA TRP A 58 -6.36 9.98 -9.18
C TRP A 58 -7.51 9.09 -9.63
N ALA A 59 -8.02 8.23 -8.74
CA ALA A 59 -9.16 7.36 -9.04
C ALA A 59 -10.43 8.18 -9.33
N TRP A 60 -10.66 9.27 -8.60
CA TRP A 60 -11.81 10.16 -8.82
C TRP A 60 -11.78 10.83 -10.19
N LYS A 61 -10.59 11.31 -10.60
CA LYS A 61 -10.38 11.97 -11.90
C LYS A 61 -10.54 11.00 -13.07
N ASN A 62 -10.19 9.73 -12.89
CA ASN A 62 -10.19 8.74 -13.96
C ASN A 62 -11.47 7.87 -14.00
N GLY A 63 -12.32 7.95 -12.98
CA GLY A 63 -13.52 7.13 -12.86
C GLY A 63 -14.82 7.89 -13.15
N ASP A 64 -15.78 7.14 -13.68
CA ASP A 64 -17.13 7.59 -13.99
C ASP A 64 -18.02 7.30 -12.79
N TYR A 65 -18.03 8.23 -11.82
CA TYR A 65 -18.80 8.13 -10.59
C TYR A 65 -19.87 9.23 -10.55
N ASP A 66 -21.12 8.83 -10.30
CA ASP A 66 -22.26 9.76 -10.23
C ASP A 66 -22.27 10.61 -8.95
N SER A 67 -21.61 10.13 -7.88
CA SER A 67 -21.55 10.82 -6.59
C SER A 67 -20.29 10.46 -5.80
N VAL A 68 -19.94 11.34 -4.85
CA VAL A 68 -18.88 11.10 -3.87
C VAL A 68 -19.16 9.85 -3.03
N GLU A 69 -20.42 9.62 -2.68
CA GLU A 69 -20.82 8.46 -1.88
C GLU A 69 -20.51 7.14 -2.59
N THR A 70 -20.89 7.03 -3.88
CA THR A 70 -20.63 5.83 -4.68
C THR A 70 -19.12 5.58 -4.84
N PHE A 71 -18.34 6.65 -5.08
CA PHE A 71 -16.89 6.55 -5.10
C PHE A 71 -16.31 6.04 -3.79
N MET A 72 -16.77 6.60 -2.66
CA MET A 72 -16.25 6.28 -1.34
C MET A 72 -16.55 4.84 -0.93
N LYS A 73 -17.70 4.28 -1.33
CA LYS A 73 -18.02 2.85 -1.12
C LYS A 73 -17.00 1.92 -1.80
N VAL A 74 -16.59 2.26 -3.02
CA VAL A 74 -15.53 1.52 -3.75
C VAL A 74 -14.19 1.65 -3.02
N GLN A 75 -13.81 2.88 -2.66
CA GLN A 75 -12.54 3.11 -1.96
C GLN A 75 -12.50 2.50 -0.56
N GLU A 76 -13.63 2.40 0.15
CA GLU A 76 -13.70 1.78 1.47
C GLU A 76 -13.46 0.27 1.42
N THR A 77 -13.86 -0.38 0.34
CA THR A 77 -13.56 -1.80 0.13
C THR A 77 -12.05 -2.00 -0.03
N TRP A 78 -11.40 -1.18 -0.87
CA TRP A 78 -9.95 -1.17 -1.01
C TRP A 78 -9.22 -0.81 0.28
N ASN A 79 -9.72 0.20 0.99
CA ASN A 79 -9.11 0.71 2.22
C ASN A 79 -9.16 -0.33 3.33
N ARG A 80 -10.28 -1.05 3.50
CA ARG A 80 -10.42 -2.12 4.49
C ARG A 80 -9.50 -3.29 4.18
N ALA A 81 -9.44 -3.73 2.91
CA ALA A 81 -8.54 -4.79 2.49
C ALA A 81 -7.06 -4.40 2.71
N GLY A 82 -6.69 -3.17 2.34
CA GLY A 82 -5.34 -2.66 2.51
C GLY A 82 -4.94 -2.58 3.98
N LEU A 83 -5.81 -2.05 4.84
CA LEU A 83 -5.53 -1.93 6.28
C LEU A 83 -5.33 -3.31 6.93
N PHE A 84 -6.20 -4.27 6.59
CA PHE A 84 -6.08 -5.64 7.08
C PHE A 84 -4.74 -6.27 6.68
N CYS A 85 -4.37 -6.18 5.40
CA CYS A 85 -3.10 -6.70 4.91
C CYS A 85 -1.88 -5.98 5.51
N PHE A 86 -1.97 -4.67 5.75
CA PHE A 86 -0.91 -3.92 6.42
C PHE A 86 -0.67 -4.44 7.85
N ILE A 87 -1.73 -4.60 8.64
CA ILE A 87 -1.63 -5.13 10.01
C ILE A 87 -1.01 -6.54 10.00
N ILE A 88 -1.48 -7.42 9.10
CA ILE A 88 -0.90 -8.77 8.94
C ILE A 88 0.59 -8.69 8.59
N SER A 89 0.99 -7.82 7.66
CA SER A 89 2.39 -7.71 7.25
C SER A 89 3.29 -7.28 8.41
N ILE A 90 2.81 -6.38 9.28
CA ILE A 90 3.54 -5.97 10.48
C ILE A 90 3.71 -7.16 11.43
N VAL A 91 2.63 -7.87 11.74
CA VAL A 91 2.65 -9.03 12.64
C VAL A 91 3.59 -10.13 12.13
N VAL A 92 3.48 -10.47 10.84
CA VAL A 92 4.35 -11.47 10.19
C VAL A 92 5.81 -11.03 10.24
N THR A 93 6.09 -9.76 9.95
CA THR A 93 7.47 -9.23 10.00
C THR A 93 8.08 -9.37 11.39
N PHE A 94 7.33 -9.05 12.45
CA PHE A 94 7.81 -9.23 13.82
C PHE A 94 8.03 -10.70 14.19
N ILE A 95 7.13 -11.59 13.81
CA ILE A 95 7.28 -13.03 14.03
C ILE A 95 8.51 -13.56 13.31
N MET A 96 8.71 -13.18 12.04
CA MET A 96 9.87 -13.58 11.25
C MET A 96 11.17 -13.04 11.84
N PHE A 97 11.19 -11.78 12.30
CA PHE A 97 12.36 -11.18 12.93
C PHE A 97 12.73 -11.91 14.23
N PHE A 98 11.75 -12.23 15.07
CA PHE A 98 11.96 -13.00 16.28
C PHE A 98 12.52 -14.39 15.96
N PHE A 99 11.91 -15.11 15.02
CA PHE A 99 12.35 -16.44 14.61
C PHE A 99 13.76 -16.45 13.98
N LEU A 100 14.08 -15.45 13.16
CA LEU A 100 15.42 -15.30 12.59
C LEU A 100 16.46 -15.02 13.69
N SER A 101 16.13 -14.17 14.65
CA SER A 101 17.02 -13.86 15.78
C SER A 101 17.30 -15.08 16.66
N SER A 102 16.30 -15.94 16.89
CA SER A 102 16.48 -17.16 17.68
C SER A 102 17.34 -18.19 16.95
N ILE A 103 17.18 -18.33 15.63
CA ILE A 103 18.03 -19.19 14.79
C ILE A 103 19.49 -18.74 14.85
N ILE A 104 19.76 -17.44 14.67
CA ILE A 104 21.12 -16.89 14.73
C ILE A 104 21.75 -17.16 16.11
N ALA A 105 20.99 -17.01 17.19
CA ALA A 105 21.47 -17.29 18.55
C ALA A 105 21.84 -18.77 18.74
N ILE A 106 21.02 -19.70 18.25
CA ILE A 106 21.29 -21.15 18.34
C ILE A 106 22.55 -21.53 17.55
N PHE A 107 22.70 -21.06 16.30
CA PHE A 107 23.90 -21.32 15.50
C PHE A 107 25.14 -20.67 16.09
N GLY A 108 25.03 -19.46 16.62
CA GLY A 108 26.11 -18.80 17.35
C GLY A 108 26.57 -19.63 18.55
N ALA A 109 25.64 -20.10 19.38
CA ALA A 109 25.96 -20.96 20.53
C ALA A 109 26.60 -22.29 20.12
N ALA A 110 26.10 -22.94 19.07
CA ALA A 110 26.67 -24.19 18.56
C ALA A 110 28.10 -24.00 18.01
N SER A 111 28.37 -22.89 17.32
CA SER A 111 29.73 -22.58 16.82
C SER A 111 30.75 -22.37 17.95
N MET A 112 30.32 -21.87 19.12
CA MET A 112 31.19 -21.71 20.29
C MET A 112 31.54 -23.04 20.97
N GLN A 113 30.71 -24.08 20.82
CA GLN A 113 30.94 -25.39 21.43
C GLN A 113 31.93 -26.27 20.65
N GLY A 114 32.14 -26.01 19.35
CA GLY A 114 33.06 -26.78 18.50
C GLY A 114 34.54 -26.38 18.58
N HIS A 115 34.90 -25.44 19.45
CA HIS A 115 36.27 -24.93 19.61
C HIS A 115 37.00 -25.45 20.87
N TYR A 116 36.54 -26.57 21.44
CA TYR A 116 37.19 -27.27 22.56
C TYR A 116 37.65 -28.67 22.13
#